data_AF-A0A0R2NJZ5-F1
#
_entry.id   AF-A0A0R2NJZ5-F1
#
_cell.length_a   1.000
_cell.length_b   1.000
_cell.length_c   1.000
_cell.angle_alpha   90.00
_cell.angle_beta   90.00
_cell.angle_gamma   90.00
#
_symmetry.space_group_name_H-M   'P 1'
#
loop_
_entity.id
_entity.type
_entity.pdbx_description
1 polymer ?
#
loop_
_entity_poly.entity_id
_entity_poly.type
_entity_poly.pdbx_seq_one_letter_code
_entity_poly.pdbx_strand_id
1 'polypeptide(L)'
;MRNKQFIQISTAYPDPTVPFHDDERMIQQAMEQDYLRDADTYLGLIWSQDNLDETYKPDMWVKSNPLLDLPSQREVLLNGLTDKRDSDALSGTLNDFQNKNLNLWLEQSADSFLKLPDVERAIISSFSFDDRQVYIGFDYSMFSDNTALAFVFPYRDNNDKPRWFIYQHSFIPWQKAGSIEAKEKQDGINYRDLAQKGFCTISSHPQGLINDEQVYQWLLNFVERHRLEVVFFGYDAWGLTPTIKQLDLNSGWPLQAIRQRTSELKDPTKFLQTMFVEGSVDRFDDRIMEKALLNAEIYEDKIGIQVDKAKATLKIDVVDALIDALFQAMYHFEDFSDVNNPDKQVERMNEKQVLEWFNNPESGLLGDDIDDF
;
A
#
# COMPACT_ATOMS: atom_id res chain seq x y z
N MET A 1 20.96 -36.85 10.47
CA MET A 1 20.56 -35.45 10.23
C MET A 1 20.17 -34.85 11.58
N ARG A 2 20.75 -33.71 11.99
CA ARG A 2 20.26 -33.00 13.18
C ARG A 2 18.94 -32.34 12.80
N ASN A 3 17.85 -32.73 13.46
CA ASN A 3 16.58 -32.04 13.34
C ASN A 3 16.79 -30.61 13.87
N LYS A 4 16.79 -29.61 12.98
CA LYS A 4 17.00 -28.22 13.36
C LYS A 4 15.64 -27.61 13.70
N GLN A 5 15.18 -27.85 14.92
CA GLN A 5 13.99 -27.19 15.44
C GLN A 5 14.38 -25.77 15.84
N PHE A 6 13.64 -24.79 15.33
CA PHE A 6 13.72 -23.41 15.74
C PHE A 6 12.47 -23.08 16.55
N ILE A 7 12.63 -22.42 17.69
CA ILE A 7 11.52 -22.06 18.58
C ILE A 7 11.61 -20.56 18.78
N GLN A 8 10.54 -19.85 18.43
CA GLN A 8 10.32 -18.44 18.73
C GLN A 8 9.17 -18.34 19.73
N ILE A 9 9.34 -17.46 20.72
CA ILE A 9 8.29 -17.10 21.67
C ILE A 9 8.31 -15.58 21.74
N SER A 10 7.16 -14.97 21.45
CA SER A 10 6.98 -13.53 21.53
C SER A 10 5.51 -13.20 21.80
N THR A 11 5.25 -11.90 21.99
CA THR A 11 3.95 -11.25 21.99
C THR A 11 3.92 -10.21 20.86
N ALA A 12 2.75 -9.68 20.53
CA ALA A 12 2.58 -8.52 19.68
C ALA A 12 3.50 -7.39 20.16
N TYR A 13 4.08 -6.65 19.22
CA TYR A 13 4.95 -5.51 19.49
C TYR A 13 4.20 -4.19 19.21
N PRO A 14 4.65 -3.06 19.77
CA PRO A 14 4.04 -1.75 19.45
C PRO A 14 4.15 -1.39 17.96
N ASP A 15 5.15 -1.91 17.26
CA ASP A 15 5.34 -1.73 15.82
C ASP A 15 4.84 -3.00 15.08
N PRO A 16 3.74 -2.93 14.30
CA PRO A 16 3.21 -4.07 13.55
C PRO A 16 3.99 -4.36 12.25
N THR A 17 4.98 -3.53 11.90
CA THR A 17 5.79 -3.70 10.68
C THR A 17 7.01 -4.63 10.87
N VAL A 18 7.04 -5.35 11.99
CA VAL A 18 8.10 -6.30 12.32
C VAL A 18 7.85 -7.67 11.66
N PRO A 19 8.91 -8.45 11.34
CA PRO A 19 8.75 -9.76 10.70
C PRO A 19 7.89 -10.76 11.49
N PHE A 20 7.84 -10.64 12.82
CA PHE A 20 7.06 -11.57 13.65
C PHE A 20 5.55 -11.48 13.40
N HIS A 21 5.04 -10.29 13.04
CA HIS A 21 3.64 -10.13 12.67
C HIS A 21 3.32 -10.86 11.36
N ASP A 22 4.25 -10.81 10.40
CA ASP A 22 4.13 -11.50 9.11
C ASP A 22 4.12 -13.03 9.31
N ASP A 23 4.98 -13.55 10.19
CA ASP A 23 5.01 -14.97 10.57
C ASP A 23 3.67 -15.40 11.22
N GLU A 24 3.10 -14.56 12.09
CA GLU A 24 1.80 -14.82 12.72
C GLU A 24 0.67 -14.88 11.69
N ARG A 25 0.59 -13.88 10.80
CA ARG A 25 -0.39 -13.82 9.71
C ARG A 25 -0.28 -15.02 8.76
N MET A 26 0.93 -15.38 8.36
CA MET A 26 1.18 -16.54 7.49
C MET A 26 0.63 -17.82 8.13
N ILE A 27 0.88 -18.04 9.42
CA ILE A 27 0.41 -19.23 10.14
C ILE A 27 -1.11 -19.21 10.30
N GLN A 28 -1.71 -18.07 10.66
CA GLN A 28 -3.17 -17.92 10.75
C GLN A 28 -3.83 -18.22 9.42
N GLN A 29 -3.33 -17.64 8.32
CA GLN A 29 -3.83 -17.91 6.98
C GLN A 29 -3.69 -19.39 6.61
N ALA A 30 -2.55 -20.02 6.92
CA ALA A 30 -2.36 -21.45 6.67
C ALA A 30 -3.32 -22.32 7.48
N MET A 31 -3.68 -21.92 8.71
CA MET A 31 -4.71 -22.60 9.51
C MET A 31 -6.12 -22.42 8.92
N GLU A 32 -6.46 -21.23 8.45
CA GLU A 32 -7.73 -20.95 7.77
C GLU A 32 -7.84 -21.70 6.43
N GLN A 33 -6.69 -21.89 5.76
CA GLN A 33 -6.54 -22.59 4.49
C GLN A 33 -5.95 -23.99 4.67
N ASP A 34 -6.26 -24.69 5.77
CA ASP A 34 -5.69 -26.01 6.12
C ASP A 34 -5.81 -27.06 4.98
N TYR A 35 -6.80 -26.89 4.08
CA TYR A 35 -6.96 -27.73 2.90
C TYR A 35 -5.78 -27.69 1.92
N LEU A 36 -4.93 -26.65 1.94
CA LEU A 36 -3.73 -26.55 1.10
C LEU A 36 -2.53 -27.33 1.65
N ARG A 37 -2.47 -27.57 2.96
CA ARG A 37 -1.37 -28.28 3.65
C ARG A 37 0.02 -27.65 3.44
N ASP A 38 0.08 -26.35 3.14
CA ASP A 38 1.33 -25.63 2.80
C ASP A 38 2.23 -25.31 4.01
N ALA A 39 1.76 -25.55 5.24
CA ALA A 39 2.49 -25.25 6.48
C ALA A 39 2.68 -26.45 7.42
N ASP A 40 2.67 -27.69 6.91
CA ASP A 40 2.77 -28.93 7.71
C ASP A 40 4.06 -29.06 8.55
N THR A 41 5.07 -28.24 8.27
CA THR A 41 6.33 -28.18 9.05
C THR A 41 6.31 -27.15 10.18
N TYR A 42 5.22 -26.41 10.36
CA TYR A 42 5.07 -25.35 11.36
C TYR A 42 4.12 -25.77 12.49
N LEU A 43 4.39 -25.30 13.71
CA LEU A 43 3.46 -25.38 14.84
C LEU A 43 3.21 -23.96 15.36
N GLY A 44 2.02 -23.44 15.07
CA GLY A 44 1.54 -22.15 15.60
C GLY A 44 0.73 -22.34 16.87
N LEU A 45 1.08 -21.61 17.92
CA LEU A 45 0.27 -21.50 19.13
C LEU A 45 0.12 -20.01 19.45
N ILE A 46 -1.06 -19.47 19.20
CA ILE A 46 -1.34 -18.03 19.32
C ILE A 46 -2.45 -17.87 20.37
N TRP A 47 -2.15 -17.11 21.42
CA TRP A 47 -3.10 -16.71 22.45
C TRP A 47 -3.26 -15.19 22.35
N SER A 48 -4.41 -14.73 21.85
CA SER A 48 -4.72 -13.32 21.69
C SER A 48 -6.19 -13.05 21.96
N GLN A 49 -6.52 -11.79 22.27
CA GLN A 49 -7.91 -11.33 22.22
C GLN A 49 -8.33 -11.11 20.76
N ASP A 50 -9.62 -11.18 20.48
CA ASP A 50 -10.11 -11.04 19.10
C ASP A 50 -10.14 -9.56 18.67
N ASN A 51 -10.34 -8.65 19.63
CA ASN A 51 -10.48 -7.23 19.32
C ASN A 51 -10.23 -6.32 20.54
N LEU A 52 -10.00 -5.02 20.28
CA LEU A 52 -9.69 -4.02 21.31
C LEU A 52 -10.83 -3.75 22.30
N ASP A 53 -12.08 -4.01 21.93
CA ASP A 53 -13.24 -3.84 22.81
C ASP A 53 -13.20 -4.78 24.03
N GLU A 54 -12.43 -5.87 23.94
CA GLU A 54 -12.23 -6.84 25.01
C GLU A 54 -11.30 -6.32 26.11
N THR A 55 -10.67 -5.15 25.91
CA THR A 55 -9.82 -4.48 26.90
C THR A 55 -10.51 -4.26 28.23
N TYR A 56 -11.84 -4.10 28.23
CA TYR A 56 -12.63 -3.88 29.44
C TYR A 56 -13.55 -5.07 29.77
N LYS A 57 -13.23 -6.27 29.25
CA LYS A 57 -13.99 -7.51 29.47
C LYS A 57 -13.10 -8.58 30.14
N PRO A 58 -12.81 -8.48 31.46
CA PRO A 58 -11.86 -9.37 32.14
C PRO A 58 -12.19 -10.86 32.05
N ASP A 59 -13.48 -11.20 31.95
CA ASP A 59 -13.92 -12.59 31.77
C ASP A 59 -13.45 -13.21 30.44
N MET A 60 -13.11 -12.37 29.46
CA MET A 60 -12.61 -12.79 28.14
C MET A 60 -11.09 -12.88 28.07
N TRP A 61 -10.34 -12.33 29.04
CA TRP A 61 -8.87 -12.25 28.99
C TRP A 61 -8.16 -13.60 29.01
N VAL A 62 -8.87 -14.68 29.30
CA VAL A 62 -8.34 -16.04 29.27
C VAL A 62 -7.84 -16.46 27.88
N LYS A 63 -8.36 -15.85 26.79
CA LYS A 63 -7.90 -16.15 25.42
C LYS A 63 -6.42 -15.83 25.21
N SER A 64 -5.98 -14.67 25.70
CA SER A 64 -4.57 -14.23 25.68
C SER A 64 -3.78 -14.67 26.92
N ASN A 65 -4.47 -14.93 28.04
CA ASN A 65 -3.87 -15.32 29.32
C ASN A 65 -4.40 -16.69 29.78
N PRO A 66 -4.02 -17.80 29.13
CA PRO A 66 -4.59 -19.13 29.39
C PRO A 66 -4.39 -19.63 30.82
N LEU A 67 -3.43 -19.07 31.58
CA LEU A 67 -3.24 -19.40 33.00
C LEU A 67 -4.43 -18.98 33.89
N LEU A 68 -5.31 -18.09 33.41
CA LEU A 68 -6.55 -17.71 34.09
C LEU A 68 -7.56 -18.86 34.24
N ASP A 69 -7.38 -19.96 33.50
CA ASP A 69 -8.18 -21.19 33.64
C ASP A 69 -7.72 -22.07 34.81
N LEU A 70 -6.56 -21.79 35.42
CA LEU A 70 -6.10 -22.51 36.60
C LEU A 70 -6.83 -21.98 37.86
N PRO A 71 -7.73 -22.74 38.50
CA PRO A 71 -8.55 -22.22 39.60
C PRO A 71 -7.72 -21.71 40.78
N SER A 72 -6.56 -22.31 41.03
CA SER A 72 -5.64 -21.90 42.10
C SER A 72 -4.88 -20.60 41.83
N GLN A 73 -4.83 -20.14 40.56
CA GLN A 73 -4.08 -18.94 40.16
C GLN A 73 -4.99 -17.82 39.65
N ARG A 74 -6.23 -18.14 39.23
CA ARG A 74 -7.16 -17.22 38.56
C ARG A 74 -7.31 -15.90 39.30
N GLU A 75 -7.64 -15.92 40.59
CA GLU A 75 -7.94 -14.71 41.36
C GLU A 75 -6.72 -13.76 41.41
N VAL A 76 -5.53 -14.31 41.70
CA VAL A 76 -4.29 -13.54 41.80
C VAL A 76 -3.90 -12.94 40.45
N LEU A 77 -3.97 -13.73 39.38
CA LEU A 77 -3.63 -13.27 38.02
C LEU A 77 -4.62 -12.24 37.50
N LEU A 78 -5.93 -12.46 37.70
CA LEU A 78 -6.97 -11.56 37.23
C LEU A 78 -6.88 -10.20 37.94
N ASN A 79 -6.64 -10.20 39.26
CA ASN A 79 -6.42 -8.97 40.01
C ASN A 79 -5.18 -8.22 39.49
N GLY A 80 -4.06 -8.92 39.27
CA GLY A 80 -2.84 -8.31 38.73
C GLY A 80 -3.02 -7.73 37.32
N LEU A 81 -3.77 -8.40 36.45
CA LEU A 81 -4.11 -7.89 35.11
C LEU A 81 -5.02 -6.65 35.21
N THR A 82 -6.00 -6.67 36.11
CA THR A 82 -6.94 -5.56 36.32
C THR A 82 -6.19 -4.33 36.83
N ASP A 83 -5.35 -4.49 37.84
CA ASP A 83 -4.51 -3.42 38.39
C ASP A 83 -3.57 -2.84 37.33
N LYS A 84 -2.96 -3.69 36.50
CA LYS A 84 -2.09 -3.26 35.40
C LYS A 84 -2.85 -2.44 34.35
N ARG A 85 -4.01 -2.94 33.89
CA ARG A 85 -4.88 -2.20 32.95
C ARG A 85 -5.25 -0.83 33.51
N ASP A 86 -5.71 -0.78 34.76
CA ASP A 86 -6.19 0.46 35.37
C ASP A 86 -5.05 1.46 35.56
N SER A 87 -3.87 0.98 35.98
CA SER A 87 -2.65 1.80 36.03
C SER A 87 -2.30 2.38 34.65
N ASP A 88 -2.29 1.54 33.61
CA ASP A 88 -1.92 1.95 32.26
C ASP A 88 -2.95 2.90 31.64
N ALA A 89 -4.24 2.70 31.92
CA ALA A 89 -5.30 3.62 31.53
C ALA A 89 -5.12 4.99 32.20
N LEU A 90 -4.80 5.01 33.50
CA LEU A 90 -4.57 6.24 34.25
C LEU A 90 -3.32 7.01 33.79
N SER A 91 -2.27 6.31 33.35
CA SER A 91 -1.05 6.93 32.80
C SER A 91 -1.11 7.24 31.31
N GLY A 92 -2.23 6.94 30.63
CA GLY A 92 -2.37 7.14 29.18
C GLY A 92 -1.55 6.16 28.33
N THR A 93 -1.13 5.04 28.91
CA THR A 93 -0.33 3.98 28.26
C THR A 93 -1.13 2.69 28.10
N LEU A 94 -2.46 2.76 27.97
CA LEU A 94 -3.35 1.59 27.82
C LEU A 94 -2.91 0.64 26.70
N ASN A 95 -2.32 1.19 25.64
CA ASN A 95 -1.75 0.44 24.53
C ASN A 95 -0.70 -0.59 25.00
N ASP A 96 0.07 -0.31 26.06
CA ASP A 96 1.03 -1.29 26.62
C ASP A 96 0.30 -2.53 27.16
N PHE A 97 -0.82 -2.37 27.84
CA PHE A 97 -1.63 -3.48 28.33
C PHE A 97 -2.25 -4.26 27.17
N GLN A 98 -2.85 -3.57 26.21
CA GLN A 98 -3.46 -4.20 25.03
C GLN A 98 -2.43 -5.01 24.22
N ASN A 99 -1.22 -4.48 24.05
CA ASN A 99 -0.17 -5.14 23.31
C ASN A 99 0.46 -6.33 24.06
N LYS A 100 0.88 -6.11 25.32
CA LYS A 100 1.70 -7.08 26.07
C LYS A 100 0.88 -8.12 26.84
N ASN A 101 -0.35 -7.78 27.21
CA ASN A 101 -1.19 -8.64 28.04
C ASN A 101 -2.37 -9.22 27.26
N LEU A 102 -2.86 -8.52 26.23
CA LEU A 102 -3.95 -9.02 25.38
C LEU A 102 -3.46 -9.56 24.02
N ASN A 103 -2.15 -9.43 23.75
CA ASN A 103 -1.48 -9.87 22.52
C ASN A 103 -2.16 -9.29 21.26
N LEU A 104 -2.48 -7.99 21.30
CA LEU A 104 -3.08 -7.26 20.18
C LEU A 104 -2.03 -6.41 19.46
N TRP A 105 -2.00 -6.50 18.13
CA TRP A 105 -1.26 -5.57 17.29
C TRP A 105 -1.98 -4.23 17.24
N LEU A 106 -1.25 -3.15 17.54
CA LEU A 106 -1.80 -1.80 17.65
C LEU A 106 -1.25 -0.89 16.54
N GLU A 107 -1.91 0.24 16.37
CA GLU A 107 -1.43 1.35 15.55
C GLU A 107 -0.12 1.92 16.12
N GLN A 108 0.78 2.36 15.24
CA GLN A 108 2.11 2.86 15.63
C GLN A 108 2.04 4.17 16.44
N SER A 109 1.08 5.05 16.12
CA SER A 109 0.89 6.35 16.77
C SER A 109 -0.54 6.88 16.61
N ALA A 110 -0.95 7.85 17.44
CA ALA A 110 -2.26 8.51 17.31
C ALA A 110 -2.36 9.40 16.05
N ASP A 111 -1.22 9.84 15.52
CA ASP A 111 -1.10 10.64 14.31
C ASP A 111 -0.98 9.77 13.05
N SER A 112 -1.09 8.45 13.20
CA SER A 112 -0.97 7.49 12.10
C SER A 112 -2.01 7.78 11.01
N PHE A 113 -1.54 7.78 9.77
CA PHE A 113 -2.36 8.06 8.60
C PHE A 113 -3.48 7.04 8.41
N LEU A 114 -3.16 5.76 8.62
CA LEU A 114 -4.05 4.63 8.40
C LEU A 114 -3.90 3.58 9.50
N LYS A 115 -5.01 2.90 9.79
CA LYS A 115 -5.06 1.84 10.79
C LYS A 115 -4.68 0.52 10.17
N LEU A 116 -3.94 -0.31 10.91
CA LEU A 116 -3.53 -1.64 10.46
C LEU A 116 -4.69 -2.49 9.91
N PRO A 117 -5.85 -2.61 10.60
CA PRO A 117 -6.96 -3.42 10.09
C PRO A 117 -7.55 -2.92 8.77
N ASP A 118 -7.48 -1.61 8.50
CA ASP A 118 -7.98 -1.04 7.25
C ASP A 118 -7.01 -1.34 6.10
N VAL A 119 -5.70 -1.26 6.36
CA VAL A 119 -4.63 -1.57 5.40
C VAL A 119 -4.62 -3.05 5.03
N GLU A 120 -4.87 -3.95 5.99
CA GLU A 120 -4.89 -5.40 5.78
C GLU A 120 -6.17 -5.88 5.09
N ARG A 121 -7.32 -5.28 5.43
CA ARG A 121 -8.60 -5.61 4.80
C ARG A 121 -8.63 -5.34 3.29
N ALA A 122 -7.77 -4.45 2.80
CA ALA A 122 -7.67 -4.12 1.37
C ALA A 122 -6.90 -5.18 0.55
N ILE A 123 -6.35 -6.23 1.16
CA ILE A 123 -5.53 -7.22 0.44
C ILE A 123 -6.43 -8.16 -0.38
N ILE A 124 -6.12 -8.28 -1.67
CA ILE A 124 -6.70 -9.27 -2.59
C ILE A 124 -5.61 -10.10 -3.26
N SER A 125 -5.94 -11.31 -3.70
CA SER A 125 -4.96 -12.25 -4.30
C SER A 125 -4.68 -12.00 -5.78
N SER A 126 -5.58 -11.32 -6.49
CA SER A 126 -5.48 -11.16 -7.94
C SER A 126 -6.25 -9.96 -8.43
N PHE A 127 -5.67 -9.26 -9.40
CA PHE A 127 -6.29 -8.17 -10.14
C PHE A 127 -5.74 -8.19 -11.57
N SER A 128 -6.59 -7.94 -12.56
CA SER A 128 -6.17 -7.87 -13.96
C SER A 128 -5.91 -6.42 -14.35
N PHE A 129 -4.68 -6.09 -14.74
CA PHE A 129 -4.32 -4.75 -15.21
C PHE A 129 -4.75 -4.47 -16.64
N ASP A 130 -4.83 -5.53 -17.46
CA ASP A 130 -4.98 -5.44 -18.91
C ASP A 130 -6.15 -4.56 -19.35
N ASP A 131 -5.89 -3.69 -20.33
CA ASP A 131 -6.88 -2.87 -21.04
C ASP A 131 -7.66 -1.91 -20.12
N ARG A 132 -7.01 -1.41 -19.06
CA ARG A 132 -7.60 -0.47 -18.10
C ARG A 132 -7.06 0.94 -18.22
N GLN A 133 -7.92 1.87 -17.81
CA GLN A 133 -7.51 3.22 -17.48
C GLN A 133 -6.70 3.23 -16.18
N VAL A 134 -5.62 4.01 -16.19
CA VAL A 134 -4.72 4.13 -15.05
C VAL A 134 -4.30 5.58 -14.82
N TYR A 135 -4.22 5.93 -13.55
CA TYR A 135 -3.64 7.17 -13.07
C TYR A 135 -2.32 6.81 -12.40
N ILE A 136 -1.25 7.49 -12.81
CA ILE A 136 0.10 7.17 -12.37
C ILE A 136 0.62 8.35 -11.56
N GLY A 137 1.27 8.05 -10.46
CA GLY A 137 1.99 9.02 -9.65
C GLY A 137 3.44 8.61 -9.50
N PHE A 138 4.32 9.59 -9.36
CA PHE A 138 5.75 9.37 -9.35
C PHE A 138 6.46 10.21 -8.29
N ASP A 139 6.93 9.54 -7.25
CA ASP A 139 7.82 10.12 -6.25
C ASP A 139 9.27 9.77 -6.60
N TYR A 140 10.12 10.79 -6.69
CA TYR A 140 11.50 10.65 -7.14
C TYR A 140 12.51 11.01 -6.05
N SER A 141 13.39 10.05 -5.77
CA SER A 141 14.62 10.27 -5.00
C SER A 141 15.83 9.76 -5.78
N MET A 142 17.03 10.21 -5.43
CA MET A 142 18.25 9.77 -6.11
C MET A 142 19.14 8.87 -5.24
N PHE A 143 19.18 9.13 -3.93
CA PHE A 143 20.28 8.65 -3.07
C PHE A 143 19.86 7.67 -1.97
N SER A 144 18.73 7.90 -1.30
CA SER A 144 18.42 7.21 -0.03
C SER A 144 17.00 6.71 0.14
N ASP A 145 16.04 7.53 -0.28
CA ASP A 145 14.66 7.13 -0.34
C ASP A 145 14.43 6.33 -1.63
N ASN A 146 13.38 5.53 -1.64
CA ASN A 146 13.07 4.78 -2.85
C ASN A 146 12.49 5.76 -3.87
N THR A 147 12.62 5.43 -5.15
CA THR A 147 11.83 6.10 -6.19
C THR A 147 10.61 5.22 -6.44
N ALA A 148 9.41 5.76 -6.31
CA ALA A 148 8.18 5.00 -6.36
C ALA A 148 7.31 5.42 -7.55
N LEU A 149 6.84 4.43 -8.32
CA LEU A 149 5.71 4.58 -9.21
C LEU A 149 4.49 4.00 -8.51
N ALA A 150 3.41 4.77 -8.42
CA ALA A 150 2.11 4.30 -7.95
C ALA A 150 1.10 4.33 -9.10
N PHE A 151 0.22 3.34 -9.12
CA PHE A 151 -0.80 3.15 -10.14
C PHE A 151 -2.16 3.00 -9.45
N VAL A 152 -3.12 3.79 -9.88
CA VAL A 152 -4.50 3.76 -9.40
C VAL A 152 -5.39 3.35 -10.57
N PHE A 153 -6.06 2.21 -10.41
CA PHE A 153 -6.98 1.64 -11.39
C PHE A 153 -8.40 1.72 -10.87
N PRO A 154 -9.20 2.70 -11.31
CA PRO A 154 -10.62 2.75 -11.01
C PRO A 154 -11.33 1.54 -11.63
N TYR A 155 -12.25 0.94 -10.88
CA TYR A 155 -13.11 -0.10 -11.39
C TYR A 155 -14.45 -0.13 -10.63
N ARG A 156 -15.41 -0.91 -11.11
CA ARG A 156 -16.66 -1.17 -10.38
C ARG A 156 -16.72 -2.60 -9.91
N ASP A 157 -17.20 -2.80 -8.69
CA ASP A 157 -17.40 -4.14 -8.14
C ASP A 157 -18.62 -4.85 -8.78
N ASN A 158 -18.88 -6.08 -8.34
CA ASN A 158 -20.00 -6.87 -8.84
C ASN A 158 -21.40 -6.26 -8.55
N ASN A 159 -21.47 -5.25 -7.67
CA ASN A 159 -22.68 -4.52 -7.33
C ASN A 159 -22.69 -3.11 -7.94
N ASP A 160 -21.83 -2.87 -8.95
CA ASP A 160 -21.66 -1.59 -9.64
C ASP A 160 -21.15 -0.45 -8.74
N LYS A 161 -20.55 -0.75 -7.59
CA LYS A 161 -19.98 0.27 -6.70
C LYS A 161 -18.57 0.68 -7.14
N PRO A 162 -18.25 1.98 -7.15
CA PRO A 162 -16.89 2.47 -7.37
C PRO A 162 -15.89 1.85 -6.39
N ARG A 163 -14.78 1.35 -6.95
CA ARG A 163 -13.61 0.87 -6.22
C ARG A 163 -12.33 1.32 -6.93
N TRP A 164 -11.22 1.26 -6.21
CA TRP A 164 -9.91 1.57 -6.74
C TRP A 164 -8.95 0.44 -6.40
N PHE A 165 -8.30 -0.13 -7.41
CA PHE A 165 -7.16 -1.01 -7.16
C PHE A 165 -5.88 -0.18 -7.21
N ILE A 166 -5.06 -0.29 -6.17
CA ILE A 166 -3.77 0.39 -6.08
C ILE A 166 -2.61 -0.60 -6.22
N TYR A 167 -1.60 -0.20 -6.98
CA TYR A 167 -0.39 -0.95 -7.20
C TYR A 167 0.82 -0.02 -7.15
N GLN A 168 1.99 -0.53 -6.79
CA GLN A 168 3.22 0.25 -6.85
C GLN A 168 4.37 -0.58 -7.39
N HIS A 169 5.37 0.12 -7.92
CA HIS A 169 6.68 -0.45 -8.17
C HIS A 169 7.78 0.50 -7.75
N SER A 170 8.60 0.07 -6.78
CA SER A 170 9.66 0.89 -6.20
C SER A 170 11.03 0.55 -6.79
N PHE A 171 11.89 1.55 -6.93
CA PHE A 171 13.28 1.39 -7.30
C PHE A 171 14.15 1.67 -6.08
N ILE A 172 15.02 0.72 -5.76
CA ILE A 172 15.68 0.66 -4.45
C ILE A 172 17.15 1.07 -4.62
N PRO A 173 17.55 2.29 -4.22
CA PRO A 173 18.95 2.69 -4.19
C PRO A 173 19.60 2.13 -2.93
N TRP A 174 20.89 1.82 -2.98
CA TRP A 174 21.63 1.26 -1.85
C TRP A 174 22.90 2.06 -1.51
N GLN A 175 23.17 3.15 -2.24
CA GLN A 175 24.37 3.97 -2.11
C GLN A 175 24.60 4.47 -0.68
N LYS A 176 23.58 5.08 -0.03
CA LYS A 176 23.73 5.63 1.32
C LYS A 176 23.91 4.56 2.39
N ALA A 177 23.33 3.38 2.20
CA ALA A 177 23.48 2.24 3.12
C ALA A 177 24.80 1.48 2.90
N GLY A 178 25.45 1.67 1.74
CA GLY A 178 26.70 1.00 1.34
C GLY A 178 26.49 -0.35 0.67
N SER A 179 25.38 -1.05 0.93
CA SER A 179 24.97 -2.27 0.23
C SER A 179 23.47 -2.50 0.33
N ILE A 180 22.93 -3.38 -0.51
CA ILE A 180 21.50 -3.76 -0.44
C ILE A 180 21.17 -4.46 0.87
N GLU A 181 22.06 -5.33 1.38
CA GLU A 181 21.88 -6.01 2.68
C GLU A 181 21.76 -5.02 3.84
N ALA A 182 22.58 -3.98 3.84
CA ALA A 182 22.54 -2.95 4.87
C ALA A 182 21.22 -2.17 4.82
N LYS A 183 20.73 -1.86 3.61
CA LYS A 183 19.44 -1.20 3.42
C LYS A 183 18.26 -2.07 3.82
N GLU A 184 18.25 -3.35 3.45
CA GLU A 184 17.21 -4.31 3.86
C GLU A 184 17.11 -4.37 5.39
N LYS A 185 18.25 -4.40 6.09
CA LYS A 185 18.30 -4.39 7.54
C LYS A 185 17.83 -3.07 8.15
N GLN A 186 18.22 -1.94 7.57
CA GLN A 186 17.84 -0.60 8.04
C GLN A 186 16.35 -0.37 7.89
N ASP A 187 15.80 -0.68 6.72
CA ASP A 187 14.39 -0.46 6.39
C ASP A 187 13.50 -1.58 6.96
N GLY A 188 14.09 -2.73 7.34
CA GLY A 188 13.36 -3.91 7.79
C GLY A 188 12.48 -4.49 6.70
N ILE A 189 12.94 -4.45 5.44
CA ILE A 189 12.24 -4.94 4.26
C ILE A 189 13.22 -5.81 3.47
N ASN A 190 12.82 -7.03 3.12
CA ASN A 190 13.60 -7.90 2.24
C ASN A 190 13.36 -7.55 0.77
N TYR A 191 13.98 -6.47 0.29
CA TYR A 191 13.80 -5.98 -1.07
C TYR A 191 14.15 -7.02 -2.14
N ARG A 192 15.14 -7.90 -1.91
CA ARG A 192 15.49 -8.95 -2.87
C ARG A 192 14.38 -9.97 -3.07
N ASP A 193 13.66 -10.36 -2.01
CA ASP A 193 12.49 -11.24 -2.12
C ASP A 193 11.35 -10.53 -2.86
N LEU A 194 11.08 -9.28 -2.51
CA LEU A 194 10.01 -8.49 -3.13
C LEU A 194 10.31 -8.16 -4.60
N ALA A 195 11.59 -8.07 -4.99
CA ALA A 195 11.99 -7.94 -6.39
C ALA A 195 11.68 -9.21 -7.19
N GLN A 196 11.81 -10.39 -6.60
CA GLN A 196 11.41 -11.66 -7.27
C GLN A 196 9.89 -11.75 -7.43
N LYS A 197 9.14 -11.18 -6.48
CA LYS A 197 7.67 -11.05 -6.55
C LYS A 197 7.20 -9.94 -7.49
N GLY A 198 8.12 -9.10 -7.98
CA GLY A 198 7.83 -8.05 -8.94
C GLY A 198 7.35 -6.72 -8.34
N PHE A 199 7.44 -6.50 -7.03
CA PHE A 199 7.03 -5.24 -6.38
C PHE A 199 8.10 -4.15 -6.37
N CYS A 200 9.34 -4.51 -6.67
CA CYS A 200 10.43 -3.53 -6.74
C CYS A 200 11.55 -3.97 -7.67
N THR A 201 12.41 -3.02 -8.00
CA THR A 201 13.66 -3.25 -8.73
C THR A 201 14.81 -2.69 -7.91
N ILE A 202 15.80 -3.53 -7.59
CA ILE A 202 17.04 -3.03 -7.00
C ILE A 202 17.81 -2.27 -8.06
N SER A 203 18.26 -1.06 -7.73
CA SER A 203 18.90 -0.21 -8.71
C SER A 203 20.15 -0.88 -9.29
N SER A 204 20.22 -0.85 -10.62
CA SER A 204 21.33 -1.33 -11.45
C SER A 204 22.51 -0.35 -11.52
N HIS A 205 22.36 0.86 -10.99
CA HIS A 205 23.42 1.86 -11.07
C HIS A 205 24.70 1.35 -10.37
N PRO A 206 25.90 1.45 -10.99
CA PRO A 206 27.14 0.91 -10.42
C PRO A 206 27.51 1.45 -9.03
N GLN A 207 27.08 2.68 -8.73
CA GLN A 207 27.28 3.33 -7.43
C GLN A 207 26.09 3.17 -6.48
N GLY A 208 25.05 2.43 -6.86
CA GLY A 208 23.85 2.20 -6.04
C GLY A 208 22.89 3.38 -5.94
N LEU A 209 23.01 4.37 -6.83
CA LEU A 209 22.05 5.47 -7.01
C LEU A 209 20.83 4.98 -7.79
N ILE A 210 19.76 5.76 -7.88
CA ILE A 210 18.69 5.47 -8.84
C ILE A 210 19.21 5.53 -10.29
N ASN A 211 18.76 4.59 -11.11
CA ASN A 211 19.02 4.57 -12.55
C ASN A 211 17.76 5.03 -13.29
N ASP A 212 17.75 6.28 -13.75
CA ASP A 212 16.60 6.89 -14.43
C ASP A 212 16.12 6.11 -15.66
N GLU A 213 17.05 5.60 -16.47
CA GLU A 213 16.71 4.80 -17.66
C GLU A 213 16.01 3.50 -17.27
N GLN A 214 16.44 2.87 -16.17
CA GLN A 214 15.80 1.67 -15.65
C GLN A 214 14.36 1.94 -15.19
N VAL A 215 14.11 3.10 -14.58
CA VAL A 215 12.77 3.54 -14.18
C VAL A 215 11.89 3.76 -15.41
N TYR A 216 12.38 4.56 -16.36
CA TYR A 216 11.67 4.89 -17.59
C TYR A 216 11.28 3.65 -18.40
N GLN A 217 12.24 2.76 -18.65
CA GLN A 217 12.00 1.54 -19.42
C GLN A 217 11.02 0.61 -18.70
N TRP A 218 11.14 0.46 -17.38
CA TRP A 218 10.21 -0.39 -16.64
C TRP A 218 8.77 0.12 -16.75
N LEU A 219 8.56 1.43 -16.57
CA LEU A 219 7.25 2.08 -16.67
C LEU A 219 6.62 1.88 -18.06
N LEU A 220 7.37 2.17 -19.13
CA LEU A 220 6.86 2.01 -20.50
C LEU A 220 6.52 0.55 -20.81
N ASN A 221 7.40 -0.39 -20.43
CA ASN A 221 7.14 -1.81 -20.63
C ASN A 221 5.90 -2.29 -19.87
N PHE A 222 5.67 -1.79 -18.66
CA PHE A 222 4.48 -2.13 -17.87
C PHE A 222 3.20 -1.62 -18.55
N VAL A 223 3.19 -0.35 -18.96
CA VAL A 223 2.05 0.26 -19.67
C VAL A 223 1.78 -0.45 -21.00
N GLU A 224 2.81 -0.71 -21.80
CA GLU A 224 2.66 -1.37 -23.11
C GLU A 224 2.18 -2.82 -22.96
N ARG A 225 2.80 -3.59 -22.05
CA ARG A 225 2.45 -5.00 -21.82
C ARG A 225 0.98 -5.16 -21.45
N HIS A 226 0.48 -4.29 -20.58
CA HIS A 226 -0.89 -4.32 -20.09
C HIS A 226 -1.85 -3.47 -20.93
N ARG A 227 -1.36 -2.83 -22.01
CA ARG A 227 -2.17 -1.98 -22.91
C ARG A 227 -2.95 -0.91 -22.14
N LEU A 228 -2.30 -0.29 -21.16
CA LEU A 228 -2.96 0.67 -20.26
C LEU A 228 -3.25 1.98 -20.98
N GLU A 229 -4.43 2.55 -20.72
CA GLU A 229 -4.76 3.94 -21.08
C GLU A 229 -4.30 4.83 -19.92
N VAL A 230 -3.18 5.53 -20.10
CA VAL A 230 -2.67 6.47 -19.07
C VAL A 230 -3.48 7.75 -19.13
N VAL A 231 -4.42 7.90 -18.20
CA VAL A 231 -5.31 9.07 -18.11
C VAL A 231 -4.59 10.27 -17.53
N PHE A 232 -3.64 10.03 -16.62
CA PHE A 232 -2.95 11.08 -15.88
C PHE A 232 -1.60 10.57 -15.36
N PHE A 233 -0.59 11.43 -15.38
CA PHE A 233 0.70 11.21 -14.76
C PHE A 233 1.07 12.40 -13.84
N GLY A 234 0.95 12.21 -12.53
CA GLY A 234 1.30 13.21 -11.51
C GLY A 234 2.72 13.01 -10.98
N TYR A 235 3.40 14.10 -10.66
CA TYR A 235 4.72 14.07 -10.00
C TYR A 235 4.97 15.37 -9.22
N ASP A 236 5.80 15.32 -8.18
CA ASP A 236 6.26 16.53 -7.49
C ASP A 236 6.97 17.50 -8.46
N ALA A 237 6.53 18.75 -8.48
CA ALA A 237 7.14 19.84 -9.24
C ALA A 237 8.66 20.02 -9.00
N TRP A 238 9.17 19.66 -7.82
CA TRP A 238 10.62 19.66 -7.55
C TRP A 238 11.34 18.46 -8.14
N GLY A 239 10.62 17.37 -8.45
CA GLY A 239 11.10 16.12 -9.04
C GLY A 239 11.26 16.14 -10.56
N LEU A 240 11.48 17.31 -11.18
CA LEU A 240 11.73 17.38 -12.62
C LEU A 240 13.05 16.67 -12.98
N THR A 241 12.93 15.48 -13.55
CA THR A 241 14.06 14.59 -13.91
C THR A 241 14.20 14.42 -15.42
N PRO A 242 15.33 13.85 -15.89
CA PRO A 242 15.44 13.36 -17.27
C PRO A 242 14.28 12.43 -17.67
N THR A 243 13.81 11.56 -16.77
CA THR A 243 12.67 10.67 -16.98
C THR A 243 11.39 11.43 -17.32
N ILE A 244 11.04 12.46 -16.52
CA ILE A 244 9.86 13.29 -16.80
C ILE A 244 9.96 13.98 -18.16
N LYS A 245 11.13 14.52 -18.51
CA LYS A 245 11.34 15.14 -19.83
C LYS A 245 11.21 14.14 -20.97
N GLN A 246 11.70 12.92 -20.80
CA GLN A 246 11.53 11.87 -21.80
C GLN A 246 10.06 11.47 -21.95
N LEU A 247 9.32 11.35 -20.86
CA LEU A 247 7.88 11.07 -20.91
C LEU A 247 7.11 12.19 -21.61
N ASP A 248 7.35 13.45 -21.25
CA ASP A 248 6.69 14.62 -21.86
C ASP A 248 6.90 14.67 -23.38
N LEU A 249 8.11 14.32 -23.85
CA LEU A 249 8.45 14.36 -25.27
C LEU A 249 7.95 13.16 -26.08
N ASN A 250 7.79 11.99 -25.47
CA ASN A 250 7.63 10.73 -26.21
C ASN A 250 6.35 9.93 -25.88
N SER A 251 5.69 10.19 -24.75
CA SER A 251 4.57 9.35 -24.29
C SER A 251 3.21 9.79 -24.82
N GLY A 252 3.02 11.10 -25.04
CA GLY A 252 1.71 11.69 -25.30
C GLY A 252 0.78 11.72 -24.08
N TRP A 253 1.27 11.39 -22.89
CA TRP A 253 0.45 11.33 -21.68
C TRP A 253 0.20 12.73 -21.07
N PRO A 254 -0.92 12.92 -20.37
CA PRO A 254 -1.17 14.14 -19.59
C PRO A 254 -0.28 14.18 -18.33
N LEU A 255 0.88 14.82 -18.44
CA LEU A 255 1.81 15.02 -17.32
C LEU A 255 1.48 16.30 -16.54
N GLN A 256 1.46 16.21 -15.21
CA GLN A 256 1.24 17.36 -14.34
C GLN A 256 2.21 17.39 -13.16
N ALA A 257 2.92 18.51 -13.05
CA ALA A 257 3.72 18.84 -11.87
C ALA A 257 2.80 19.35 -10.75
N ILE A 258 2.83 18.69 -9.59
CA ILE A 258 2.02 18.98 -8.40
C ILE A 258 2.93 19.67 -7.37
N ARG A 259 2.48 20.75 -6.73
CA ARG A 259 3.30 21.39 -5.70
C ARG A 259 3.04 20.72 -4.37
N GLN A 260 4.11 20.28 -3.72
CA GLN A 260 4.06 19.66 -2.40
C GLN A 260 3.73 20.70 -1.32
N ARG A 261 2.46 21.05 -1.18
CA ARG A 261 1.91 21.96 -0.17
C ARG A 261 0.64 21.35 0.40
N THR A 262 0.47 21.50 1.71
CA THR A 262 -0.73 21.08 2.48
C THR A 262 -2.05 21.53 1.85
N SER A 263 -2.09 22.69 1.19
CA SER A 263 -3.29 23.18 0.49
C SER A 263 -3.62 22.41 -0.79
N GLU A 264 -2.61 21.95 -1.53
CA GLU A 264 -2.81 21.23 -2.80
C GLU A 264 -3.04 19.73 -2.56
N LEU A 265 -2.39 19.15 -1.55
CA LEU A 265 -2.44 17.71 -1.28
C LEU A 265 -3.57 17.29 -0.33
N LYS A 266 -4.27 18.24 0.29
CA LYS A 266 -5.33 17.96 1.28
C LYS A 266 -6.37 16.97 0.77
N ASP A 267 -6.93 17.22 -0.41
CA ASP A 267 -8.04 16.45 -0.95
C ASP A 267 -7.60 15.03 -1.35
N PRO A 268 -6.51 14.82 -2.14
CA PRO A 268 -6.06 13.46 -2.43
C PRO A 268 -5.58 12.70 -1.19
N THR A 269 -4.98 13.37 -0.20
CA THR A 269 -4.60 12.74 1.08
C THR A 269 -5.83 12.23 1.84
N LYS A 270 -6.88 13.06 1.96
CA LYS A 270 -8.14 12.65 2.61
C LYS A 270 -8.85 11.55 1.85
N PHE A 271 -8.82 11.62 0.53
CA PHE A 271 -9.44 10.61 -0.30
C PHE A 271 -8.76 9.25 -0.13
N LEU A 272 -7.42 9.20 -0.14
CA LEU A 272 -6.66 7.98 0.15
C LEU A 272 -7.04 7.40 1.53
N GLN A 273 -7.12 8.23 2.56
CA GLN A 273 -7.57 7.81 3.88
C GLN A 273 -8.99 7.21 3.85
N THR A 274 -9.91 7.91 3.19
CA THR A 274 -11.32 7.53 3.09
C THR A 274 -11.48 6.17 2.39
N MET A 275 -10.75 5.92 1.30
CA MET A 275 -10.88 4.66 0.57
C MET A 275 -10.53 3.43 1.43
N PHE A 276 -9.50 3.53 2.28
CA PHE A 276 -9.14 2.47 3.21
C PHE A 276 -10.19 2.30 4.33
N VAL A 277 -10.62 3.40 4.94
CA VAL A 277 -11.62 3.38 6.02
C VAL A 277 -12.95 2.79 5.54
N GLU A 278 -13.42 3.17 4.35
CA GLU A 278 -14.66 2.68 3.76
C GLU A 278 -14.51 1.29 3.10
N GLY A 279 -13.28 0.83 2.90
CA GLY A 279 -12.99 -0.45 2.25
C GLY A 279 -13.33 -0.45 0.75
N SER A 280 -13.18 0.70 0.08
CA SER A 280 -13.36 0.87 -1.38
C SER A 280 -12.06 0.77 -2.17
N VAL A 281 -10.93 0.51 -1.50
CA VAL A 281 -9.63 0.22 -2.12
C VAL A 281 -9.25 -1.25 -2.00
N ASP A 282 -8.56 -1.76 -3.02
CA ASP A 282 -7.91 -3.06 -3.02
C ASP A 282 -6.44 -2.93 -3.41
N ARG A 283 -5.60 -3.84 -2.90
CA ARG A 283 -4.17 -3.92 -3.19
C ARG A 283 -3.68 -5.36 -3.14
N PHE A 284 -2.50 -5.61 -3.68
CA PHE A 284 -1.79 -6.85 -3.38
C PHE A 284 -1.14 -6.82 -1.99
N ASP A 285 -0.76 -8.01 -1.51
CA ASP A 285 0.06 -8.17 -0.30
C ASP A 285 1.52 -7.76 -0.56
N ASP A 286 1.70 -6.46 -0.79
CA ASP A 286 2.98 -5.81 -1.03
C ASP A 286 3.48 -5.15 0.26
N ARG A 287 4.56 -5.72 0.80
CA ARG A 287 5.16 -5.26 2.06
C ARG A 287 5.79 -3.87 1.96
N ILE A 288 6.20 -3.41 0.77
CA ILE A 288 6.73 -2.05 0.60
C ILE A 288 5.59 -1.05 0.76
N MET A 289 4.47 -1.25 0.06
CA MET A 289 3.29 -0.42 0.18
C MET A 289 2.71 -0.45 1.60
N GLU A 290 2.54 -1.64 2.18
CA GLU A 290 1.99 -1.78 3.53
C GLU A 290 2.81 -1.02 4.58
N LYS A 291 4.14 -1.18 4.54
CA LYS A 291 5.02 -0.47 5.48
C LYS A 291 5.00 1.04 5.24
N ALA A 292 4.91 1.49 3.99
CA ALA A 292 4.80 2.90 3.68
C ALA A 292 3.49 3.52 4.21
N LEU A 293 2.36 2.84 4.03
CA LEU A 293 1.05 3.26 4.54
C LEU A 293 1.03 3.37 6.07
N LEU A 294 1.67 2.43 6.77
CA LEU A 294 1.71 2.39 8.23
C LEU A 294 2.74 3.35 8.85
N ASN A 295 3.80 3.70 8.13
CA ASN A 295 4.80 4.68 8.55
C ASN A 295 4.33 6.13 8.38
N ALA A 296 3.33 6.36 7.52
CA ALA A 296 2.82 7.68 7.23
C ALA A 296 2.03 8.23 8.42
N GLU A 297 2.25 9.51 8.72
CA GLU A 297 1.54 10.27 9.74
C GLU A 297 0.89 11.51 9.09
N ILE A 298 -0.22 11.96 9.64
CA ILE A 298 -0.85 13.20 9.20
C ILE A 298 -0.08 14.40 9.77
N TYR A 299 0.38 15.25 8.86
CA TYR A 299 0.82 16.59 9.19
C TYR A 299 -0.26 17.60 8.83
N GLU A 300 -0.72 18.38 9.80
CA GLU A 300 -1.73 19.42 9.61
C GLU A 300 -1.14 20.81 9.93
N ASP A 301 -1.41 21.77 9.04
CA ASP A 301 -1.15 23.19 9.28
C ASP A 301 -2.45 24.02 9.22
N LYS A 302 -2.33 25.35 9.17
CA LYS A 302 -3.52 26.23 9.14
C LYS A 302 -4.32 26.16 7.84
N ILE A 303 -3.76 25.58 6.78
CA ILE A 303 -4.26 25.67 5.40
C ILE A 303 -4.74 24.30 4.92
N GLY A 304 -4.10 23.21 5.33
CA GLY A 304 -4.52 21.86 4.96
C GLY A 304 -3.74 20.76 5.66
N ILE A 305 -3.77 19.57 5.05
CA ILE A 305 -3.07 18.38 5.55
C ILE A 305 -2.20 17.79 4.44
N GLN A 306 -1.18 17.06 4.84
CA GLN A 306 -0.38 16.18 3.99
C GLN A 306 0.13 15.01 4.84
N VAL A 307 0.81 14.06 4.20
CA VAL A 307 1.53 13.01 4.92
C VAL A 307 2.96 13.45 5.25
N ASP A 308 3.48 12.96 6.36
CA ASP A 308 4.89 13.03 6.73
C ASP A 308 5.28 11.71 7.43
N LYS A 309 6.51 11.61 7.94
CA LYS A 309 7.05 10.45 8.63
C LYS A 309 7.65 10.84 9.97
N ALA A 310 7.36 10.04 11.00
CA ALA A 310 7.89 10.24 12.36
C ALA A 310 9.42 10.32 12.42
N LYS A 311 10.12 9.62 11.51
CA LYS A 311 11.58 9.56 11.43
C LYS A 311 12.01 9.53 9.98
N ALA A 312 13.09 10.25 9.67
CA ALA A 312 13.68 10.30 8.32
C ALA A 312 14.10 8.92 7.76
N THR A 313 14.32 7.92 8.62
CA THR A 313 14.64 6.56 8.20
C THR A 313 13.44 5.77 7.67
N LEU A 314 12.22 6.15 8.06
CA LEU A 314 11.00 5.53 7.56
C LEU A 314 10.76 5.92 6.10
N LYS A 315 10.06 5.04 5.38
CA LYS A 315 9.74 5.22 3.96
C LYS A 315 8.26 5.45 3.82
N ILE A 316 7.91 6.48 3.08
CA ILE A 316 6.53 6.85 2.70
C ILE A 316 6.42 7.16 1.20
N ASP A 317 7.49 6.94 0.44
CA ASP A 317 7.64 7.25 -0.98
C ASP A 317 6.46 6.72 -1.84
N VAL A 318 5.94 5.53 -1.50
CA VAL A 318 4.75 4.95 -2.15
C VAL A 318 3.47 5.76 -1.86
N VAL A 319 3.32 6.28 -0.63
CA VAL A 319 2.18 7.10 -0.24
C VAL A 319 2.22 8.45 -0.96
N ASP A 320 3.39 9.07 -1.07
CA ASP A 320 3.57 10.31 -1.84
C ASP A 320 3.21 10.11 -3.32
N ALA A 321 3.71 9.04 -3.94
CA ALA A 321 3.34 8.68 -5.31
C ALA A 321 1.84 8.37 -5.46
N LEU A 322 1.20 7.70 -4.48
CA LEU A 322 -0.25 7.45 -4.51
C LEU A 322 -1.05 8.76 -4.45
N ILE A 323 -0.65 9.70 -3.60
CA ILE A 323 -1.29 11.01 -3.47
C ILE A 323 -1.18 11.78 -4.80
N ASP A 324 -0.01 11.75 -5.43
CA ASP A 324 0.19 12.36 -6.75
C ASP A 324 -0.75 11.74 -7.80
N ALA A 325 -0.90 10.42 -7.84
CA ALA A 325 -1.85 9.75 -8.75
C ALA A 325 -3.31 10.14 -8.46
N LEU A 326 -3.68 10.16 -7.17
CA LEU A 326 -5.04 10.44 -6.70
C LEU A 326 -5.45 11.90 -6.91
N PHE A 327 -4.50 12.80 -7.16
CA PHE A 327 -4.77 14.20 -7.48
C PHE A 327 -5.82 14.37 -8.60
N GLN A 328 -5.87 13.43 -9.55
CA GLN A 328 -6.95 13.32 -10.53
C GLN A 328 -7.80 12.06 -10.39
N ALA A 329 -7.23 10.94 -9.93
CA ALA A 329 -7.97 9.67 -9.90
C ALA A 329 -9.16 9.66 -8.94
N MET A 330 -9.15 10.51 -7.90
CA MET A 330 -10.27 10.63 -6.95
C MET A 330 -11.56 11.14 -7.60
N TYR A 331 -11.44 11.86 -8.72
CA TYR A 331 -12.59 12.39 -9.45
C TYR A 331 -13.09 11.46 -10.54
N HIS A 332 -12.48 10.28 -10.73
CA HIS A 332 -12.74 9.42 -11.88
C HIS A 332 -14.23 9.13 -12.11
N PHE A 333 -14.98 8.84 -11.04
CA PHE A 333 -16.40 8.50 -11.11
C PHE A 333 -17.35 9.68 -10.87
N GLU A 334 -16.83 10.90 -10.78
CA GLU A 334 -17.66 12.11 -10.59
C GLU A 334 -18.27 12.59 -11.91
N ASP A 335 -19.49 13.14 -11.86
CA ASP A 335 -20.24 13.57 -13.05
C ASP A 335 -19.55 14.67 -13.86
N PHE A 336 -18.67 15.45 -13.22
CA PHE A 336 -17.89 16.51 -13.88
C PHE A 336 -16.57 16.01 -14.48
N SER A 337 -16.23 14.73 -14.31
CA SER A 337 -15.03 14.13 -14.85
C SER A 337 -15.18 13.88 -16.35
N ASP A 338 -14.37 14.56 -17.13
CA ASP A 338 -14.31 14.41 -18.58
C ASP A 338 -13.65 13.10 -19.04
N VAL A 339 -13.12 12.29 -18.12
CA VAL A 339 -12.41 11.03 -18.41
C VAL A 339 -13.36 9.99 -19.02
N ASN A 340 -14.62 9.99 -18.60
CA ASN A 340 -15.64 9.09 -19.15
C ASN A 340 -16.42 9.69 -20.33
N ASN A 341 -16.04 10.89 -20.80
CA ASN A 341 -16.65 11.48 -21.98
C ASN A 341 -16.13 10.76 -23.26
N PRO A 342 -17.00 10.09 -24.04
CA PRO A 342 -16.60 9.39 -25.26
C PRO A 342 -15.93 10.30 -26.28
N ASP A 343 -16.31 11.57 -26.35
CA ASP A 343 -15.78 12.54 -27.32
C ASP A 343 -14.29 12.83 -27.09
N LYS A 344 -13.79 12.66 -25.86
CA LYS A 344 -12.39 12.88 -25.49
C LYS A 344 -11.56 11.59 -25.45
N GLN A 345 -12.18 10.44 -25.74
CA GLN A 345 -11.50 9.14 -25.72
C GLN A 345 -10.39 9.07 -26.77
N VAL A 346 -10.65 9.61 -27.97
CA VAL A 346 -9.69 9.62 -29.07
C VAL A 346 -8.44 10.46 -28.75
N GLU A 347 -8.59 11.53 -27.97
CA GLU A 347 -7.48 12.40 -27.55
C GLU A 347 -6.48 11.69 -26.62
N ARG A 348 -6.88 10.57 -26.01
CA ARG A 348 -6.07 9.79 -25.04
C ARG A 348 -5.49 8.50 -25.62
N MET A 349 -5.86 8.14 -26.84
CA MET A 349 -5.38 6.94 -27.52
C MET A 349 -3.98 7.18 -28.12
N ASN A 350 -3.10 6.18 -28.05
CA ASN A 350 -1.86 6.22 -28.81
C ASN A 350 -2.12 5.98 -30.32
N GLU A 351 -1.15 6.27 -31.19
CA GLU A 351 -1.32 6.19 -32.66
C GLU A 351 -1.84 4.82 -33.14
N LYS A 352 -1.41 3.73 -32.49
CA LYS A 352 -1.85 2.38 -32.83
C LYS A 352 -3.30 2.14 -32.40
N GLN A 353 -3.68 2.60 -31.21
CA GLN A 353 -5.05 2.54 -30.70
C GLN A 353 -5.99 3.41 -31.54
N VAL A 354 -5.55 4.60 -31.98
CA VAL A 354 -6.33 5.45 -32.89
C VAL A 354 -6.56 4.73 -34.22
N LEU A 355 -5.53 4.06 -34.77
CA LEU A 355 -5.66 3.31 -36.02
C LEU A 355 -6.60 2.10 -35.85
N GLU A 356 -6.53 1.38 -34.74
CA GLU A 356 -7.43 0.26 -34.44
C GLU A 356 -8.88 0.74 -34.24
N TRP A 357 -9.08 1.85 -33.51
CA TRP A 357 -10.39 2.48 -33.33
C TRP A 357 -10.98 2.99 -34.64
N PHE A 358 -10.17 3.66 -35.47
CA PHE A 358 -10.60 4.16 -36.79
C PHE A 358 -11.06 3.02 -37.72
N ASN A 359 -10.43 1.84 -37.62
CA ASN A 359 -10.79 0.67 -38.42
C ASN A 359 -11.88 -0.20 -37.77
N ASN A 360 -12.37 0.15 -36.58
CA ASN A 360 -13.43 -0.57 -35.89
C ASN A 360 -14.81 -0.11 -36.42
N PRO A 361 -15.65 -0.99 -36.99
CA PRO A 361 -17.01 -0.65 -37.44
C PRO A 361 -17.91 -0.09 -36.33
N GLU A 362 -17.65 -0.43 -35.07
CA GLU A 362 -18.41 0.06 -33.91
C GLU A 362 -17.97 1.47 -33.45
N SER A 363 -16.94 2.06 -34.07
CA SER A 363 -16.46 3.42 -33.75
C SER A 363 -17.39 4.54 -34.22
N GLY A 364 -18.40 4.22 -35.05
CA GLY A 364 -19.34 5.20 -35.61
C GLY A 364 -18.77 6.11 -36.71
N LEU A 365 -17.49 5.94 -37.10
CA LEU A 365 -16.84 6.69 -38.19
C LEU A 365 -16.93 6.02 -39.56
N LEU A 366 -16.98 4.69 -39.57
CA LEU A 366 -17.26 3.91 -40.77
C LEU A 366 -18.78 3.97 -40.95
N GLY A 367 -19.22 5.03 -41.64
CA GLY A 367 -20.63 5.32 -41.84
C GLY A 367 -21.40 4.10 -42.32
N ASP A 368 -22.64 3.96 -41.85
CA ASP A 368 -23.62 3.07 -42.44
C ASP A 368 -23.57 3.28 -43.95
N ASP A 369 -23.20 2.24 -44.69
CA ASP A 369 -23.38 2.22 -46.13
C ASP A 369 -24.87 2.48 -46.36
N ILE A 370 -25.14 3.68 -46.89
CA ILE A 370 -26.44 4.09 -47.38
C ILE A 370 -26.76 3.14 -48.54
N ASP A 371 -27.51 2.09 -48.23
CA ASP A 371 -28.30 1.35 -49.20
C ASP A 371 -29.76 1.44 -48.75
N ASP A 372 -30.53 2.32 -49.39
CA ASP A 372 -31.69 1.84 -50.15
C ASP A 372 -32.29 2.95 -51.03
N PHE A 373 -32.28 2.65 -52.33
CA PHE A 373 -33.08 3.23 -53.41
C PHE A 373 -34.47 2.60 -53.46
#